data_AF-A0A956FJU0-F1
#
_entry.id   AF-A0A956FJU0-F1
#
_cell.length_a   1.000
_cell.length_b   1.000
_cell.length_c   1.000
_cell.angle_alpha   90.00
_cell.angle_beta   90.00
_cell.angle_gamma   90.00
#
_symmetry.space_group_name_H-M   'P 1'
#
loop_
_entity.id
_entity.type
_entity.pdbx_description
1 polymer ?
#
loop_
_entity_poly.entity_id
_entity_poly.type
_entity_poly.pdbx_seq_one_letter_code
_entity_poly.pdbx_strand_id
1 'polypeptide(L)'
;MGLGTVTLVLAACQGQGAFNAIQTKLAEISDQQTQILQRIDQLETKLENMPAAAPAARGKQAPKGPQPGRPDPSATYKVAVGDAQTKGPADAKITVVEWSDFQ
;
A
#
# COMPACT_ATOMS: atom_id res chain seq x y z
N MET A 1 -55.58 -47.84 10.57
CA MET A 1 -55.13 -46.95 11.66
C MET A 1 -53.64 -47.18 11.81
N GLY A 2 -52.71 -46.25 11.61
CA GLY A 2 -52.72 -44.86 11.16
C GLY A 2 -51.57 -44.67 10.14
N LEU A 3 -51.66 -43.70 9.24
CA LEU A 3 -51.03 -42.37 9.39
C LEU A 3 -49.53 -42.49 9.72
N GLY A 4 -48.58 -42.12 8.86
CA GLY A 4 -48.68 -41.31 7.67
C GLY A 4 -47.49 -41.54 6.74
N THR A 5 -47.82 -41.69 5.47
CA THR A 5 -46.97 -41.31 4.35
C THR A 5 -46.49 -39.88 4.56
N VAL A 6 -45.25 -39.72 5.01
CA VAL A 6 -44.53 -38.44 4.89
C VAL A 6 -44.12 -38.32 3.43
N THR A 7 -45.10 -37.89 2.64
CA THR A 7 -44.93 -37.37 1.30
C THR A 7 -44.06 -36.12 1.40
N LEU A 8 -42.73 -36.29 1.33
CA LEU A 8 -41.78 -35.18 1.17
C LEU A 8 -41.86 -34.68 -0.29
N VAL A 9 -43.00 -34.11 -0.65
CA VAL A 9 -43.22 -33.44 -1.93
C VAL A 9 -42.91 -31.96 -1.76
N LEU A 10 -41.94 -31.53 -2.57
CA LEU A 10 -41.74 -30.19 -3.11
C LEU A 10 -41.43 -29.03 -2.14
N ALA A 11 -40.14 -28.77 -1.97
CA ALA A 11 -39.60 -27.41 -1.99
C ALA A 11 -38.34 -27.28 -2.87
N ALA A 12 -38.21 -28.13 -3.90
CA ALA A 12 -37.08 -28.11 -4.85
C ALA A 12 -37.29 -27.16 -6.06
N CYS A 13 -38.30 -26.26 -6.04
CA CYS A 13 -38.63 -25.40 -7.19
C CYS A 13 -38.37 -23.89 -6.98
N GLN A 14 -37.63 -23.48 -5.94
CA GLN A 14 -37.19 -22.08 -5.78
C GLN A 14 -35.66 -21.94 -5.56
N GLY A 15 -34.93 -23.05 -5.45
CA GLY A 15 -33.47 -23.06 -5.22
C GLY A 15 -32.60 -23.27 -6.46
N GLN A 16 -33.18 -23.64 -7.61
CA GLN A 16 -32.43 -23.99 -8.82
C GLN A 16 -31.64 -22.80 -9.39
N GLY A 17 -32.20 -21.58 -9.31
CA GLY A 17 -31.49 -20.36 -9.72
C GLY A 17 -30.35 -19.99 -8.78
N ALA A 18 -30.53 -20.19 -7.47
CA ALA A 18 -29.49 -19.94 -6.46
C ALA A 18 -28.35 -20.96 -6.55
N PHE A 19 -28.65 -22.23 -6.83
CA PHE A 19 -27.63 -23.26 -7.03
C PHE A 19 -26.79 -23.03 -8.30
N ASN A 20 -27.43 -22.58 -9.39
CA ASN A 20 -26.70 -22.17 -10.60
C ASN A 20 -25.84 -20.92 -10.34
N ALA A 21 -26.33 -19.93 -9.60
CA ALA A 21 -25.54 -18.77 -9.21
C ALA A 21 -24.34 -19.15 -8.32
N ILE A 22 -24.50 -20.13 -7.42
CA ILE A 22 -23.41 -20.66 -6.60
C ILE A 22 -22.40 -21.41 -7.49
N GLN A 23 -22.83 -22.25 -8.44
CA GLN A 23 -21.90 -22.91 -9.37
C GLN A 23 -21.11 -21.91 -10.22
N THR A 24 -21.76 -20.86 -10.74
CA THR A 24 -21.05 -19.79 -11.48
C THR A 24 -20.06 -19.05 -10.59
N LYS A 25 -20.45 -18.71 -9.35
CA LYS A 25 -19.54 -18.06 -8.39
C LYS A 25 -18.38 -18.96 -7.98
N LEU A 26 -18.57 -20.28 -7.90
CA LEU A 26 -17.48 -21.22 -7.62
C LEU A 26 -16.47 -21.26 -8.77
N ALA A 27 -16.95 -21.27 -10.02
CA ALA A 27 -16.10 -21.17 -11.20
C ALA A 27 -15.32 -19.84 -11.23
N GLU A 28 -16.01 -18.73 -10.94
CA GLU A 28 -15.38 -17.41 -10.84
C GLU A 28 -14.34 -17.35 -9.70
N ILE A 29 -14.63 -17.95 -8.54
CA ILE A 29 -13.69 -18.03 -7.41
C ILE A 29 -12.46 -18.86 -7.79
N SER A 30 -12.60 -19.97 -8.53
CA SER A 30 -11.44 -20.74 -8.99
C SER A 30 -10.58 -19.96 -9.99
N ASP A 31 -11.21 -19.16 -10.85
CA ASP A 31 -10.51 -18.27 -11.78
C ASP A 31 -9.79 -17.15 -11.03
N GLN A 32 -10.44 -16.56 -10.02
CA GLN A 32 -9.84 -15.55 -9.15
C GLN A 32 -8.64 -16.11 -8.36
N GLN A 33 -8.73 -17.33 -7.84
CA GLN A 33 -7.61 -17.99 -7.17
C GLN A 33 -6.42 -18.20 -8.13
N THR A 34 -6.68 -18.62 -9.37
CA THR A 34 -5.64 -18.75 -10.40
C THR A 34 -4.98 -17.40 -10.70
N GLN A 35 -5.78 -16.34 -10.80
CA GLN A 35 -5.26 -14.99 -11.04
C GLN A 35 -4.44 -14.45 -9.85
N ILE A 36 -4.84 -14.78 -8.61
CA ILE A 36 -4.08 -14.41 -7.40
C ILE A 36 -2.72 -15.10 -7.40
N LEU A 37 -2.66 -16.39 -7.72
CA LEU A 37 -1.40 -17.13 -7.81
C LEU A 37 -0.48 -16.52 -8.88
N GLN A 38 -1.00 -16.21 -10.06
CA GLN A 38 -0.21 -15.53 -11.11
C GLN A 38 0.31 -14.16 -10.66
N ARG A 39 -0.47 -13.40 -9.87
CA ARG A 39 -0.02 -12.12 -9.32
C ARG A 39 1.05 -12.31 -8.25
N ILE A 40 0.97 -13.35 -7.44
CA ILE A 40 2.01 -13.68 -6.46
C ILE A 40 3.30 -14.03 -7.20
N ASP A 41 3.26 -14.89 -8.22
CA ASP A 41 4.43 -15.23 -9.04
C ASP A 41 5.04 -13.98 -9.72
N GLN A 42 4.18 -13.07 -10.20
CA GLN A 42 4.63 -11.80 -10.77
C GLN A 42 5.27 -10.87 -9.72
N LEU A 43 4.77 -10.87 -8.48
CA LEU A 43 5.34 -10.07 -7.40
C LEU A 43 6.66 -10.68 -6.91
N GLU A 44 6.77 -12.01 -6.85
CA GLU A 44 8.01 -12.72 -6.54
C GLU A 44 9.05 -12.48 -7.62
N THR A 45 8.69 -12.68 -8.90
CA THR A 45 9.57 -12.37 -10.04
C THR A 45 9.99 -10.90 -10.04
N LYS A 46 9.08 -9.97 -9.72
CA LYS A 46 9.42 -8.54 -9.58
C LYS A 46 10.34 -8.30 -8.41
N LEU A 47 10.22 -9.01 -7.31
CA LEU A 47 11.06 -8.87 -6.13
C LEU A 47 12.47 -9.47 -6.36
N GLU A 48 12.56 -10.58 -7.09
CA GLU A 48 13.81 -11.19 -7.52
C GLU A 48 14.56 -10.32 -8.54
N ASN A 49 13.82 -9.75 -9.50
CA ASN A 49 14.37 -8.80 -10.48
C ASN A 49 14.47 -7.38 -9.95
N MET A 50 13.88 -7.10 -8.78
CA MET A 50 14.16 -5.87 -8.06
C MET A 50 15.55 -6.06 -7.48
N PRO A 51 16.56 -5.29 -7.95
CA PRO A 51 17.84 -5.32 -7.27
C PRO A 51 17.54 -5.00 -5.82
N ALA A 52 18.02 -5.86 -4.90
CA ALA A 52 17.94 -5.59 -3.48
C ALA A 52 18.35 -4.12 -3.31
N ALA A 53 17.40 -3.29 -2.91
CA ALA A 53 17.73 -1.98 -2.39
C ALA A 53 18.36 -2.26 -1.01
N ALA A 54 19.58 -2.82 -1.02
CA ALA A 54 20.62 -2.28 -0.19
C ALA A 54 20.50 -0.75 -0.30
N PRO A 55 20.66 0.01 0.79
CA PRO A 55 20.70 1.46 0.72
C PRO A 55 21.97 1.88 -0.05
N ALA A 56 22.02 1.66 -1.36
CA ALA A 56 23.14 1.91 -2.28
C ALA A 56 22.78 1.53 -3.73
N ALA A 57 21.66 2.00 -4.30
CA ALA A 57 21.49 1.99 -5.76
C ALA A 57 20.48 2.99 -6.35
N ARG A 58 19.85 3.89 -5.57
CA ARG A 58 19.35 5.14 -6.16
C ARG A 58 20.54 6.09 -6.30
N GLY A 59 21.37 5.81 -7.30
CA GLY A 59 22.58 6.54 -7.63
C GLY A 59 23.85 5.89 -7.08
N LYS A 60 24.52 5.07 -7.89
CA LYS A 60 25.99 5.12 -7.93
C LYS A 60 26.41 6.40 -8.66
N GLN A 61 25.98 7.54 -8.15
CA GLN A 61 26.78 8.74 -8.26
C GLN A 61 27.58 8.70 -6.97
N ALA A 62 28.90 8.58 -7.07
CA ALA A 62 29.76 8.90 -5.95
C ALA A 62 29.22 10.20 -5.33
N PRO A 63 29.09 10.31 -3.98
CA PRO A 63 28.62 11.55 -3.37
C PRO A 63 29.35 12.68 -4.05
N LYS A 64 28.62 13.50 -4.82
CA LYS A 64 29.22 14.58 -5.57
C LYS A 64 29.77 15.47 -4.47
N GLY A 65 31.10 15.43 -4.29
CA GLY A 65 31.75 16.21 -3.25
C GLY A 65 31.27 17.65 -3.33
N PRO A 66 31.30 18.41 -2.20
CA PRO A 66 30.69 19.71 -2.09
C PRO A 66 30.90 20.53 -3.38
N GLN A 67 29.82 20.78 -4.13
CA GLN A 67 29.94 21.62 -5.31
C GLN A 67 30.19 23.04 -4.82
N PRO A 68 31.21 23.75 -5.35
CA PRO A 68 31.43 25.15 -5.00
C PRO A 68 30.13 25.95 -5.17
N GLY A 69 29.67 26.58 -4.08
CA GLY A 69 28.43 27.37 -4.07
C GLY A 69 27.11 26.61 -3.88
N ARG A 70 27.13 25.30 -3.55
CA ARG A 70 25.94 24.55 -3.14
C ARG A 70 26.08 24.01 -1.70
N PRO A 71 25.00 24.00 -0.90
CA PRO A 71 24.98 23.28 0.37
C PRO A 71 25.29 21.79 0.19
N ASP A 72 26.01 21.21 1.14
CA ASP A 72 26.29 19.78 1.23
C ASP A 72 24.99 19.02 1.55
N PRO A 73 24.55 18.07 0.69
CA PRO A 73 23.32 17.30 0.91
C PRO A 73 23.33 16.43 2.18
N SER A 74 24.51 16.08 2.70
CA SER A 74 24.67 15.25 3.90
C SER A 74 24.78 16.05 5.19
N ALA A 75 24.91 17.37 5.09
CA ALA A 75 25.05 18.24 6.24
C ALA A 75 23.68 18.62 6.83
N THR A 76 23.63 18.75 8.15
CA THR A 76 22.49 19.34 8.85
C THR A 76 22.72 20.83 9.04
N TYR A 77 21.79 21.65 8.55
CA TYR A 77 21.85 23.11 8.66
C TYR A 77 20.90 23.60 9.74
N LYS A 78 21.41 24.40 10.68
CA LYS A 78 20.57 25.09 11.67
C LYS A 78 19.92 26.30 11.03
N VAL A 79 18.60 26.42 11.17
CA VAL A 79 17.85 27.62 10.78
C VAL A 79 17.78 28.56 11.97
N ALA A 80 18.23 29.80 11.80
CA ALA A 80 18.13 30.82 12.84
C ALA A 80 16.71 31.43 12.84
N VAL A 81 16.07 31.46 14.01
CA VAL A 81 14.72 32.05 14.15
C VAL A 81 14.79 33.58 14.20
N GLY A 82 15.79 34.15 14.88
CA GLY A 82 15.99 35.61 14.95
C GLY A 82 14.73 36.36 15.42
N ASP A 83 14.38 37.42 14.70
CA ASP A 83 13.20 38.26 14.97
C ASP A 83 11.93 37.79 14.22
N ALA A 84 11.90 36.53 13.76
CA ALA A 84 10.74 35.98 13.08
C ALA A 84 9.49 35.97 13.99
N GLN A 85 8.32 36.06 13.36
CA GLN A 85 7.06 35.90 14.09
C GLN A 85 6.96 34.48 14.63
N THR A 86 6.69 34.35 15.92
CA THR A 86 6.63 33.06 16.61
C THR A 86 5.26 32.87 17.25
N LYS A 87 4.84 31.60 17.35
CA LYS A 87 3.60 31.21 18.02
C LYS A 87 3.91 30.07 18.99
N GLY A 88 3.63 30.30 20.27
CA GLY A 88 3.83 29.33 21.34
C GLY A 88 4.83 29.80 22.42
N PRO A 89 5.16 28.93 23.38
CA PRO A 89 6.09 29.23 24.45
C PRO A 89 7.54 29.38 23.96
N ALA A 90 8.31 30.26 24.60
CA ALA A 90 9.73 30.49 24.27
C ALA A 90 10.64 29.30 24.64
N ASP A 91 10.20 28.46 25.58
CA ASP A 91 10.92 27.28 26.10
C ASP A 91 10.40 25.96 25.50
N ALA A 92 9.70 26.02 24.37
CA ALA A 92 9.19 24.83 23.70
C ALA A 92 10.34 23.86 23.35
N LYS A 93 10.18 22.58 23.68
CA LYS A 93 11.19 21.52 23.41
C LYS A 93 11.42 21.28 21.91
N ILE A 94 10.43 21.61 21.09
CA ILE A 94 10.47 21.44 19.64
C ILE A 94 10.02 22.76 19.01
N THR A 95 10.79 23.22 18.03
CA THR A 95 10.48 24.42 17.23
C THR A 95 10.33 24.00 15.78
N VAL A 96 9.16 24.28 15.19
CA VAL A 96 8.91 24.08 13.76
C VAL A 96 9.08 25.42 13.06
N VAL A 97 9.88 25.45 11.99
CA VAL A 97 10.11 26.65 11.18
C VAL A 97 9.44 26.46 9.83
N GLU A 98 8.54 27.38 9.48
CA GLU A 98 7.79 27.38 8.23
C GLU A 98 8.26 28.57 7.37
N TRP A 99 8.48 28.33 6.07
CA TRP A 99 8.85 29.36 5.09
C TRP A 99 8.25 29.01 3.73
N SER A 100 8.00 30.04 2.92
CA SER A 100 7.52 29.90 1.55
C SER A 100 8.43 30.72 0.63
N ASP A 101 8.83 30.13 -0.49
CA ASP A 101 9.53 30.81 -1.57
C ASP A 101 8.52 31.09 -2.69
N PHE A 102 8.37 32.37 -3.05
CA PHE A 102 7.46 32.79 -4.12
C PHE A 102 8.31 33.25 -5.30
N GLN A 103 8.01 32.68 -6.48
CA GLN A 103 8.61 33.07 -7.76
C GLN A 103 7.68 33.99 -8.53
#